data_AF-A0A7X1GZI9-F1
#
_entry.id   AF-A0A7X1GZI9-F1
#
_cell.length_a   1.000
_cell.length_b   1.000
_cell.length_c   1.000
_cell.angle_alpha   90.00
_cell.angle_beta   90.00
_cell.angle_gamma   90.00
#
_symmetry.space_group_name_H-M   'P 1'
#
loop_
_entity.id
_entity.type
_entity.pdbx_description
1 polymer ?
#
loop_
_entity_poly.entity_id
_entity_poly.type
_entity_poly.pdbx_seq_one_letter_code
_entity_poly.pdbx_strand_id
1 'polypeptide(L)'
;MITKRICKMTILLIVLGMMMGCSTANQMMGGTSSQALVADSLEAMPPDAAMVTRAIGNRLGGYTVPANVRLNSTVKKSLGTNNVVEPGFKLQSACLGQYVNTGSATAARSAEGRMEFQDGLGRRTAVAFETGYTMQEDQAVVASVRLRPLFDTVPETVCFVVPAKAAALNKDNMPKSFSAFYQYMGERAIDPKTVVPGKQDDYVMAVFFLNQMSPSAKASLVISSSPDGDQGYADDSRYVDYNGWRVGLMAGRLVLKNPSPDSSIYLKAIYTPGKEAGFFKAAKPVGIYSLALKQ
;
A
#
# COMPACT_ATOMS: atom_id res chain seq x y z
N MET A 1 30.61 -25.59 -44.28
CA MET A 1 30.55 -25.98 -42.85
C MET A 1 30.17 -24.71 -42.08
N ILE A 2 28.92 -24.32 -41.78
CA ILE A 2 27.70 -24.95 -41.23
C ILE A 2 27.93 -25.77 -39.97
N THR A 3 27.74 -25.14 -38.80
CA THR A 3 27.06 -25.76 -37.64
C THR A 3 26.53 -24.72 -36.63
N LYS A 4 25.19 -24.66 -36.52
CA LYS A 4 24.31 -24.47 -35.33
C LYS A 4 24.60 -23.29 -34.38
N ARG A 5 23.80 -22.21 -34.22
CA ARG A 5 22.33 -22.02 -34.07
C ARG A 5 21.69 -22.76 -32.88
N ILE A 6 21.11 -21.96 -31.95
CA ILE A 6 19.80 -22.10 -31.27
C ILE A 6 19.82 -22.05 -29.71
N CYS A 7 19.16 -20.99 -29.23
CA CYS A 7 18.33 -20.83 -28.03
C CYS A 7 18.71 -21.51 -26.70
N LYS A 8 18.93 -20.68 -25.68
CA LYS A 8 18.26 -20.84 -24.37
C LYS A 8 17.90 -19.46 -23.79
N MET A 9 16.67 -19.04 -24.08
CA MET A 9 15.92 -18.01 -23.39
C MET A 9 15.14 -18.67 -22.25
N THR A 10 15.14 -18.04 -21.09
CA THR A 10 14.01 -17.89 -20.17
C THR A 10 13.39 -19.15 -19.52
N ILE A 11 13.63 -19.34 -18.21
CA ILE A 11 12.56 -19.54 -17.22
C ILE A 11 12.95 -18.76 -15.94
N LEU A 12 12.41 -17.55 -15.86
CA LEU A 12 12.22 -16.75 -14.66
C LEU A 12 10.90 -17.24 -14.03
N LEU A 13 10.92 -17.75 -12.81
CA LEU A 13 9.71 -18.07 -12.05
C LEU A 13 9.93 -17.81 -10.56
N ILE A 14 9.61 -16.57 -10.17
CA ILE A 14 8.72 -16.21 -9.05
C ILE A 14 8.79 -17.15 -7.84
N VAL A 15 9.77 -16.92 -6.96
CA VAL A 15 9.65 -17.17 -5.51
C VAL A 15 10.50 -16.13 -4.78
N LEU A 16 10.06 -14.87 -4.74
CA LEU A 16 10.67 -13.87 -3.86
C LEU A 16 9.63 -12.81 -3.45
N GLY A 17 8.47 -13.27 -2.96
CA GLY A 17 7.39 -12.43 -2.45
C GLY A 17 7.28 -12.38 -0.92
N MET A 18 8.18 -13.01 -0.16
CA MET A 18 8.02 -13.21 1.29
C MET A 18 8.97 -12.38 2.17
N MET A 19 9.66 -11.36 1.65
CA MET A 19 10.61 -10.56 2.47
C MET A 19 10.25 -9.06 2.61
N MET A 20 9.01 -8.66 2.32
CA MET A 20 8.55 -7.28 2.61
C MET A 20 8.04 -7.07 4.05
N GLY A 21 8.25 -8.03 4.96
CA GLY A 21 7.76 -7.94 6.35
C GLY A 21 8.65 -7.17 7.34
N CYS A 22 9.93 -6.93 7.04
CA CYS A 22 10.87 -6.52 8.09
C CYS A 22 10.97 -5.01 8.37
N SER A 23 10.42 -4.12 7.54
CA SER A 23 10.58 -2.67 7.76
C SER A 23 9.50 -2.03 8.65
N THR A 24 8.39 -2.73 8.89
CA THR A 24 7.21 -2.24 9.62
C THR A 24 7.00 -2.93 10.97
N ALA A 25 7.75 -3.99 11.27
CA ALA A 25 7.73 -4.70 12.56
C ALA A 25 8.07 -3.78 13.77
N ASN A 26 8.83 -2.69 13.55
CA ASN A 26 9.25 -1.77 14.61
C ASN A 26 8.17 -0.76 15.04
N GLN A 27 6.97 -0.78 14.45
CA GLN A 27 5.89 0.15 14.78
C GLN A 27 4.78 -0.49 15.64
N MET A 28 5.11 -1.27 16.67
CA MET A 28 4.12 -1.70 17.69
C MET A 28 3.76 -0.53 18.64
N MET A 29 2.63 -0.61 19.36
CA MET A 29 2.11 0.50 20.19
C MET A 29 3.03 0.83 21.38
N GLY A 30 3.96 -0.06 21.73
CA GLY A 30 5.11 0.20 22.59
C GLY A 30 6.41 0.38 21.78
N GLY A 31 7.05 1.53 21.93
CA GLY A 31 8.38 1.78 21.38
C GLY A 31 9.43 0.82 21.93
N THR A 32 10.37 0.43 21.07
CA THR A 32 11.70 -0.09 21.42
C THR A 32 11.73 -1.29 22.37
N SER A 33 11.34 -2.48 21.90
CA SER A 33 12.10 -3.69 22.24
C SER A 33 11.91 -4.75 21.16
N SER A 34 13.00 -5.43 20.80
CA SER A 34 13.00 -6.63 19.97
C SER A 34 12.41 -7.82 20.75
N GLN A 35 11.18 -7.69 21.27
CA GLN A 35 10.47 -8.84 21.80
C GLN A 35 10.06 -9.73 20.62
N ALA A 36 10.35 -11.02 20.75
CA ALA A 36 9.90 -12.01 19.78
C ALA A 36 8.37 -11.97 19.69
N LEU A 37 7.85 -12.01 18.46
CA LEU A 37 6.40 -12.10 18.24
C LEU A 37 5.85 -13.35 18.94
N VAL A 38 4.68 -13.23 19.55
CA VAL A 38 3.92 -14.38 20.04
C VAL A 38 3.47 -15.24 18.87
N ALA A 39 3.07 -14.61 17.76
CA ALA A 39 2.73 -15.27 16.51
C ALA A 39 3.06 -14.35 15.32
N ASP A 40 3.66 -14.90 14.28
CA ASP A 40 4.05 -14.17 13.07
C ASP A 40 2.93 -14.10 12.01
N SER A 41 1.88 -14.89 12.19
CA SER A 41 0.77 -15.08 11.25
C SER A 41 -0.53 -15.29 12.02
N LEU A 42 -1.66 -15.11 11.33
CA LEU A 42 -2.99 -15.30 11.90
C LEU A 42 -3.26 -16.76 12.26
N GLU A 43 -2.66 -17.68 11.51
CA GLU A 43 -2.75 -19.13 11.69
C GLU A 43 -1.93 -19.63 12.88
N ALA A 44 -0.84 -18.95 13.22
CA ALA A 44 0.00 -19.26 14.37
C ALA A 44 -0.50 -18.62 15.69
N MET A 45 -1.51 -17.76 15.64
CA MET A 45 -2.08 -17.14 16.83
C MET A 45 -2.79 -18.16 17.73
N PRO A 46 -2.83 -17.93 19.06
CA PRO A 46 -3.80 -18.59 19.93
C PRO A 46 -5.22 -18.53 19.33
N PRO A 47 -5.99 -19.63 19.32
CA PRO A 47 -7.24 -19.70 18.55
C PRO A 47 -8.26 -18.59 18.85
N ASP A 48 -8.36 -18.19 20.11
CA ASP A 48 -9.21 -17.10 20.58
C ASP A 48 -8.72 -15.73 20.09
N ALA A 49 -7.42 -15.48 20.15
CA ALA A 49 -6.80 -14.25 19.65
C ALA A 49 -6.95 -14.14 18.13
N ALA A 50 -6.76 -15.24 17.39
CA ALA A 50 -6.98 -15.30 15.94
C ALA A 50 -8.43 -14.93 15.59
N MET A 51 -9.39 -15.52 16.32
CA MET A 51 -10.81 -15.28 16.14
C MET A 51 -11.19 -13.82 16.42
N VAL A 52 -10.73 -13.25 17.53
CA VAL A 52 -10.98 -11.83 17.86
C VAL A 52 -10.32 -10.89 16.85
N THR A 53 -9.08 -11.19 16.43
CA THR A 53 -8.37 -10.41 15.41
C THR A 53 -9.13 -10.41 14.08
N ARG A 54 -9.62 -11.58 13.63
CA ARG A 54 -10.49 -11.69 12.45
C ARG A 54 -11.76 -10.87 12.60
N ALA A 55 -12.41 -10.90 13.76
CA ALA A 55 -13.62 -10.12 14.01
C ALA A 55 -13.38 -8.60 13.92
N ILE A 56 -12.29 -8.11 14.51
CA ILE A 56 -11.90 -6.69 14.43
C ILE A 56 -11.56 -6.32 12.99
N GLY A 57 -10.72 -7.12 12.32
CA GLY A 57 -10.32 -6.89 10.93
C GLY A 57 -11.51 -6.89 9.97
N ASN A 58 -12.39 -7.88 10.07
CA ASN A 58 -13.62 -7.92 9.26
C ASN A 58 -14.47 -6.68 9.50
N ARG A 59 -14.68 -6.29 10.77
CA ARG A 59 -15.48 -5.10 11.08
C ARG A 59 -14.89 -3.84 10.47
N LEU A 60 -13.57 -3.67 10.53
CA LEU A 60 -12.85 -2.54 9.92
C LEU A 60 -13.00 -2.50 8.40
N GLY A 61 -12.91 -3.65 7.73
CA GLY A 61 -13.10 -3.76 6.29
C GLY A 61 -14.56 -3.66 5.82
N GLY A 62 -15.53 -3.56 6.74
CA GLY A 62 -16.96 -3.55 6.42
C GLY A 62 -17.55 -4.95 6.15
N TYR A 63 -16.88 -6.02 6.58
CA TYR A 63 -17.30 -7.40 6.45
C TYR A 63 -18.00 -7.92 7.71
N THR A 64 -18.68 -9.07 7.56
CA THR A 64 -19.40 -9.74 8.65
C THR A 64 -18.44 -10.24 9.74
N VAL A 65 -18.82 -10.00 11.00
CA VAL A 65 -18.12 -10.51 12.18
C VAL A 65 -18.50 -11.99 12.39
N PRO A 66 -17.54 -12.88 12.74
CA PRO A 66 -17.83 -14.27 13.07
C PRO A 66 -18.91 -14.40 14.17
N ALA A 67 -19.81 -15.38 14.04
CA ALA A 67 -20.95 -15.55 14.95
C ALA A 67 -20.54 -15.80 16.41
N ASN A 68 -19.36 -16.38 16.63
CA ASN A 68 -18.76 -16.63 17.94
C ASN A 68 -17.95 -15.44 18.49
N VAL A 69 -18.07 -14.25 17.89
CA VAL A 69 -17.52 -13.02 18.46
C VAL A 69 -18.59 -11.96 18.61
N ARG A 70 -18.72 -11.48 19.85
CA ARG A 70 -19.60 -10.36 20.18
C ARG A 70 -18.77 -9.12 20.48
N LEU A 71 -18.89 -8.12 19.61
CA LEU A 71 -18.37 -6.78 19.89
C LEU A 71 -19.36 -6.06 20.80
N ASN A 72 -18.90 -5.51 21.93
CA ASN A 72 -19.78 -4.66 22.72
C ASN A 72 -20.21 -3.41 21.92
N SER A 73 -21.26 -2.72 22.36
CA SER A 73 -21.84 -1.59 21.63
C SER A 73 -20.84 -0.46 21.38
N THR A 74 -20.01 -0.14 22.38
CA THR A 74 -18.97 0.88 22.30
C THR A 74 -17.92 0.55 21.25
N VAL A 75 -17.39 -0.68 21.24
CA VAL A 75 -16.42 -1.18 20.25
C VAL A 75 -17.05 -1.21 18.86
N LYS A 76 -18.29 -1.71 18.73
CA LYS A 76 -18.99 -1.75 17.45
C LYS A 76 -19.14 -0.35 16.83
N LYS A 77 -19.41 0.65 17.67
CA LYS A 77 -19.51 2.07 17.27
C LYS A 77 -18.13 2.64 16.92
N SER A 78 -17.13 2.49 17.78
CA SER A 78 -15.79 3.06 17.57
C SER A 78 -15.11 2.52 16.30
N LEU A 79 -15.21 1.21 16.07
CA LEU A 79 -14.70 0.58 14.84
C LEU A 79 -15.44 1.05 13.59
N GLY A 80 -16.70 1.49 13.72
CA GLY A 80 -17.48 2.01 12.61
C GLY A 80 -17.26 3.50 12.30
N THR A 81 -16.76 4.29 13.27
CA THR A 81 -16.60 5.75 13.11
C THR A 81 -15.16 6.18 12.86
N ASN A 82 -14.17 5.39 13.29
CA ASN A 82 -12.77 5.83 13.28
C ASN A 82 -12.13 5.85 11.88
N ASN A 83 -12.79 5.33 10.84
CA ASN A 83 -12.37 5.37 9.42
C ASN A 83 -10.88 5.08 9.16
N VAL A 84 -10.24 4.29 10.04
CA VAL A 84 -8.82 3.96 9.92
C VAL A 84 -8.57 3.09 8.69
N VAL A 85 -9.57 2.28 8.34
CA VAL A 85 -9.60 1.43 7.15
C VAL A 85 -10.91 1.74 6.42
N GLU A 86 -10.84 1.97 5.11
CA GLU A 86 -12.02 2.20 4.29
C GLU A 86 -12.79 0.88 4.09
N PRO A 87 -14.13 0.90 4.00
CA PRO A 87 -14.90 -0.27 3.60
C PRO A 87 -14.41 -0.87 2.27
N GLY A 88 -14.35 -2.20 2.20
CA GLY A 88 -13.86 -2.94 1.03
C GLY A 88 -12.44 -3.51 1.18
N PHE A 89 -11.65 -3.02 2.13
CA PHE A 89 -10.33 -3.55 2.46
C PHE A 89 -10.42 -4.88 3.22
N LYS A 90 -9.91 -5.96 2.62
CA LYS A 90 -9.89 -7.30 3.22
C LYS A 90 -8.65 -7.48 4.09
N LEU A 91 -8.81 -8.09 5.26
CA LEU A 91 -7.70 -8.54 6.08
C LEU A 91 -6.86 -9.56 5.29
N GLN A 92 -5.59 -9.26 5.07
CA GLN A 92 -4.65 -10.13 4.34
C GLN A 92 -3.78 -10.94 5.29
N SER A 93 -3.25 -10.27 6.30
CA SER A 93 -2.33 -10.86 7.27
C SER A 93 -2.51 -10.20 8.64
N ALA A 94 -2.08 -10.89 9.68
CA ALA A 94 -1.96 -10.33 11.00
C ALA A 94 -0.84 -11.03 11.77
N CYS A 95 -0.22 -10.32 12.70
CA CYS A 95 0.74 -10.88 13.65
C CYS A 95 0.43 -10.40 15.07
N LEU A 96 0.93 -11.14 16.06
CA LEU A 96 0.67 -10.91 17.48
C LEU A 96 1.98 -10.62 18.19
N GLY A 97 2.09 -9.42 18.76
CA GLY A 97 3.24 -9.00 19.55
C GLY A 97 3.10 -9.37 21.02
N GLN A 98 1.90 -9.21 21.58
CA GLN A 98 1.61 -9.56 22.98
C GLN A 98 0.29 -10.32 23.10
N TYR A 99 0.27 -11.26 24.04
CA TYR A 99 -0.91 -12.02 24.39
C TYR A 99 -0.89 -12.34 25.87
N VAL A 100 -1.95 -11.94 26.59
CA VAL A 100 -2.10 -12.24 28.01
C VAL A 100 -3.32 -13.13 28.19
N ASN A 101 -3.07 -14.32 28.73
CA ASN A 101 -4.10 -15.27 29.13
C ASN A 101 -3.74 -15.83 30.50
N THR A 102 -4.59 -15.62 31.49
CA THR A 102 -4.35 -16.03 32.89
C THR A 102 -4.79 -17.47 33.19
N GLY A 103 -5.22 -18.22 32.18
CA GLY A 103 -5.55 -19.65 32.29
C GLY A 103 -6.94 -19.97 32.85
N SER A 104 -7.68 -18.98 33.37
CA SER A 104 -9.08 -19.15 33.78
C SER A 104 -10.02 -19.01 32.58
N ALA A 105 -11.04 -19.86 32.52
CA ALA A 105 -12.06 -19.87 31.47
C ALA A 105 -12.79 -18.52 31.33
N THR A 106 -12.95 -17.78 32.44
CA THR A 106 -13.71 -16.52 32.49
C THR A 106 -12.83 -15.28 32.62
N ALA A 107 -11.51 -15.44 32.68
CA ALA A 107 -10.63 -14.30 32.89
C ALA A 107 -10.53 -13.40 31.66
N ALA A 108 -10.24 -12.12 31.94
CA ALA A 108 -9.90 -11.16 30.91
C ALA A 108 -8.61 -11.58 30.20
N ARG A 109 -8.65 -11.49 28.87
CA ARG A 109 -7.56 -11.72 27.95
C ARG A 109 -7.25 -10.43 27.21
N SER A 110 -6.00 -10.26 26.81
CA SER A 110 -5.61 -9.17 25.93
C SER A 110 -4.72 -9.65 24.80
N ALA A 111 -4.83 -8.96 23.67
CA ALA A 111 -4.02 -9.21 22.48
C ALA A 111 -3.58 -7.85 21.91
N GLU A 112 -2.29 -7.74 21.59
CA GLU A 112 -1.72 -6.63 20.84
C GLU A 112 -1.02 -7.17 19.61
N GLY A 113 -1.27 -6.55 18.47
CA GLY A 113 -0.65 -6.96 17.23
C GLY A 113 -0.81 -5.96 16.10
N ARG A 114 -0.64 -6.48 14.90
CA ARG A 114 -0.78 -5.72 13.66
C ARG A 114 -1.71 -6.48 12.72
N MET A 115 -2.53 -5.73 11.99
CA MET A 115 -3.31 -6.23 10.86
C MET A 115 -2.91 -5.48 9.60
N GLU A 116 -2.79 -6.21 8.48
CA GLU A 116 -2.58 -5.64 7.15
C GLU A 116 -3.81 -5.90 6.28
N PHE A 117 -4.19 -4.90 5.50
CA PHE A 117 -5.39 -4.95 4.68
C PHE A 117 -5.05 -4.62 3.22
N GLN A 118 -5.82 -5.21 2.31
CA GLN A 118 -5.75 -4.90 0.88
C GLN A 118 -7.14 -4.87 0.24
N ASP A 119 -7.36 -3.94 -0.69
CA ASP A 119 -8.59 -3.87 -1.48
C ASP A 119 -8.45 -4.49 -2.88
N GLY A 120 -9.53 -4.46 -3.67
CA GLY A 120 -9.54 -5.02 -5.02
C GLY A 120 -8.68 -4.30 -6.06
N LEU A 121 -8.19 -3.08 -5.74
CA LEU A 121 -7.26 -2.34 -6.59
C LEU A 121 -5.79 -2.57 -6.19
N GLY A 122 -5.57 -3.42 -5.18
CA GLY A 122 -4.25 -3.68 -4.63
C GLY A 122 -3.78 -2.63 -3.63
N ARG A 123 -4.61 -1.64 -3.26
CA ARG A 123 -4.25 -0.66 -2.23
C ARG A 123 -4.03 -1.35 -0.89
N ARG A 124 -3.04 -0.91 -0.11
CA ARG A 124 -2.65 -1.50 1.18
C ARG A 124 -2.69 -0.48 2.31
N THR A 125 -3.18 -0.90 3.47
CA THR A 125 -3.08 -0.15 4.72
C THR A 125 -2.82 -1.13 5.87
N ALA A 126 -2.30 -0.62 6.99
CA ALA A 126 -2.04 -1.43 8.17
C ALA A 126 -2.43 -0.69 9.44
N VAL A 127 -2.80 -1.44 10.46
CA VAL A 127 -3.11 -0.90 11.78
C VAL A 127 -2.44 -1.73 12.86
N ALA A 128 -1.92 -1.08 13.88
CA ALA A 128 -1.67 -1.72 15.16
C ALA A 128 -2.99 -1.76 15.92
N PHE A 129 -3.22 -2.85 16.65
CA PHE A 129 -4.39 -3.01 17.49
C PHE A 129 -3.99 -3.46 18.89
N GLU A 130 -4.74 -2.98 19.87
CA GLU A 130 -4.79 -3.53 21.23
C GLU A 130 -6.24 -3.88 21.53
N THR A 131 -6.50 -5.05 22.08
CA THR A 131 -7.85 -5.46 22.45
C THR A 131 -7.88 -6.20 23.78
N GLY A 132 -8.94 -5.94 24.54
CA GLY A 132 -9.31 -6.71 25.72
C GLY A 132 -10.62 -7.43 25.51
N TYR A 133 -10.68 -8.70 25.88
CA TYR A 133 -11.87 -9.55 25.71
C TYR A 133 -11.96 -10.63 26.80
N THR A 134 -13.12 -11.27 26.91
CA THR A 134 -13.32 -12.46 27.75
C THR A 134 -13.88 -13.60 26.90
N MET A 135 -13.71 -14.83 27.37
CA MET A 135 -14.38 -15.99 26.81
C MET A 135 -15.61 -16.34 27.66
N GLN A 136 -16.73 -16.58 27.00
CA GLN A 136 -17.97 -17.11 27.56
C GLN A 136 -18.29 -18.38 26.77
N GLU A 137 -17.94 -19.54 27.33
CA GLU A 137 -17.92 -20.80 26.58
C GLU A 137 -17.07 -20.63 25.30
N ASP A 138 -17.66 -20.84 24.13
CA ASP A 138 -17.01 -20.70 22.83
C ASP A 138 -17.16 -19.30 22.20
N GLN A 139 -17.77 -18.35 22.91
CA GLN A 139 -17.96 -16.98 22.42
C GLN A 139 -16.94 -16.01 23.03
N ALA A 140 -16.21 -15.27 22.19
CA ALA A 140 -15.43 -14.14 22.65
C ALA A 140 -16.27 -12.88 22.75
N VAL A 141 -16.19 -12.17 23.88
CA VAL A 141 -16.83 -10.87 24.10
C VAL A 141 -15.76 -9.80 24.14
N VAL A 142 -15.68 -8.98 23.08
CA VAL A 142 -14.70 -7.91 22.95
C VAL A 142 -15.16 -6.67 23.71
N ALA A 143 -14.41 -6.33 24.76
CA ALA A 143 -14.73 -5.24 25.67
C ALA A 143 -14.07 -3.91 25.25
N SER A 144 -12.86 -3.98 24.67
CA SER A 144 -12.12 -2.80 24.22
C SER A 144 -11.32 -3.09 22.96
N VAL A 145 -11.19 -2.06 22.12
CA VAL A 145 -10.27 -2.04 20.99
C VAL A 145 -9.68 -0.64 20.87
N ARG A 146 -8.36 -0.57 20.75
CA ARG A 146 -7.61 0.63 20.36
C ARG A 146 -6.90 0.36 19.05
N LEU A 147 -6.89 1.34 18.17
CA LEU A 147 -6.28 1.24 16.85
C LEU A 147 -5.33 2.40 16.63
N ARG A 148 -4.22 2.12 15.96
CA ARG A 148 -3.31 3.14 15.46
C ARG A 148 -2.94 2.82 14.01
N PRO A 149 -3.13 3.75 13.07
CA PRO A 149 -2.68 3.56 11.69
C PRO A 149 -1.16 3.33 11.67
N LEU A 150 -0.72 2.42 10.80
CA LEU A 150 0.69 2.18 10.51
C LEU A 150 0.95 2.58 9.06
N PHE A 151 2.06 3.28 8.85
CA PHE A 151 2.39 3.84 7.54
C PHE A 151 3.69 3.23 7.03
N ASP A 152 3.66 2.83 5.76
CA ASP A 152 4.82 2.22 5.12
C ASP A 152 5.90 3.27 4.80
N THR A 153 7.14 2.82 4.82
CA THR A 153 8.29 3.62 4.41
C THR A 153 8.74 3.32 2.98
N VAL A 154 8.12 2.33 2.32
CA VAL A 154 8.36 1.95 0.92
C VAL A 154 6.99 1.68 0.23
N PRO A 155 6.18 2.72 -0.01
CA PRO A 155 4.89 2.53 -0.69
C PRO A 155 5.10 1.96 -2.09
N GLU A 156 4.26 1.00 -2.47
CA GLU A 156 4.17 0.54 -3.85
C GLU A 156 3.55 1.62 -4.73
N THR A 157 3.91 1.60 -6.02
CA THR A 157 3.39 2.57 -6.97
C THR A 157 2.98 1.92 -8.29
N VAL A 158 2.01 2.52 -8.97
CA VAL A 158 1.60 2.18 -10.34
C VAL A 158 1.60 3.45 -11.17
N CYS A 159 2.18 3.41 -12.38
CA CYS A 159 2.18 4.53 -13.30
C CYS A 159 1.28 4.24 -14.51
N PHE A 160 0.42 5.21 -14.83
CA PHE A 160 -0.31 5.26 -16.08
C PHE A 160 0.23 6.40 -16.95
N VAL A 161 0.48 6.11 -18.22
CA VAL A 161 0.84 7.10 -19.23
C VAL A 161 -0.36 7.27 -20.16
N VAL A 162 -0.92 8.47 -20.20
CA VAL A 162 -2.17 8.78 -20.90
C VAL A 162 -1.93 9.93 -21.89
N PRO A 163 -2.31 9.82 -23.17
CA PRO A 163 -2.27 10.95 -24.09
C PRO A 163 -3.12 12.11 -23.54
N ALA A 164 -2.60 13.34 -23.54
CA ALA A 164 -3.24 14.48 -22.90
C ALA A 164 -4.67 14.72 -23.42
N LYS A 165 -4.90 14.49 -24.72
CA LYS A 165 -6.22 14.58 -25.35
C LYS A 165 -7.23 13.55 -24.81
N ALA A 166 -6.76 12.35 -24.45
CA ALA A 166 -7.58 11.30 -23.87
C ALA A 166 -7.83 11.54 -22.37
N ALA A 167 -6.82 12.07 -21.66
CA ALA A 167 -6.93 12.41 -20.25
C ALA A 167 -7.98 13.50 -20.01
N ALA A 168 -8.04 14.54 -20.86
CA ALA A 168 -9.04 15.61 -20.83
C ALA A 168 -9.41 16.16 -19.43
N LEU A 169 -8.48 16.11 -18.46
CA LEU A 169 -8.72 16.46 -17.07
C LEU A 169 -8.95 17.96 -16.91
N ASN A 170 -10.05 18.33 -16.26
CA ASN A 170 -10.38 19.68 -15.84
C ASN A 170 -11.08 19.64 -14.47
N LYS A 171 -11.36 20.83 -13.90
CA LYS A 171 -11.98 20.92 -12.56
C LYS A 171 -13.35 20.25 -12.48
N ASP A 172 -14.09 20.20 -13.58
CA ASP A 172 -15.48 19.72 -13.62
C ASP A 172 -15.59 18.22 -13.80
N ASN A 173 -14.56 17.56 -14.37
CA ASN A 173 -14.55 16.13 -14.64
C ASN A 173 -13.52 15.34 -13.82
N MET A 174 -12.83 15.98 -12.87
CA MET A 174 -11.86 15.31 -12.02
C MET A 174 -12.54 14.23 -11.14
N PRO A 175 -12.05 12.98 -11.15
CA PRO A 175 -12.63 11.93 -10.32
C PRO A 175 -12.53 12.24 -8.82
N LYS A 176 -13.63 12.02 -8.09
CA LYS A 176 -13.80 12.43 -6.69
C LYS A 176 -13.25 11.43 -5.65
N SER A 177 -12.80 10.27 -6.10
CA SER A 177 -12.21 9.24 -5.24
C SER A 177 -10.96 8.65 -5.90
N PHE A 178 -10.07 8.10 -5.08
CA PHE A 178 -8.88 7.40 -5.58
C PHE A 178 -9.25 6.30 -6.57
N SER A 179 -10.23 5.44 -6.22
CA SER A 179 -10.65 4.32 -7.04
C SER A 179 -11.21 4.78 -8.39
N ALA A 180 -12.04 5.82 -8.39
CA ALA A 180 -12.55 6.39 -9.64
C ALA A 180 -11.43 7.00 -10.48
N PHE A 181 -10.43 7.65 -9.86
CA PHE A 181 -9.32 8.22 -10.60
C PHE A 181 -8.39 7.14 -11.19
N TYR A 182 -8.13 6.08 -10.42
CA TYR A 182 -7.35 4.94 -10.85
C TYR A 182 -7.96 4.27 -12.09
N GLN A 183 -9.27 4.00 -12.04
CA GLN A 183 -10.00 3.44 -13.18
C GLN A 183 -10.01 4.40 -14.37
N TYR A 184 -10.31 5.68 -14.13
CA TYR A 184 -10.34 6.69 -15.18
C TYR A 184 -9.03 6.76 -15.98
N MET A 185 -7.89 6.80 -15.28
CA MET A 185 -6.57 6.84 -15.92
C MET A 185 -6.22 5.49 -16.56
N GLY A 186 -6.51 4.38 -15.89
CA GLY A 186 -6.23 3.03 -16.40
C GLY A 186 -6.94 2.72 -17.73
N GLU A 187 -8.21 3.11 -17.87
CA GLU A 187 -8.99 2.94 -19.10
C GLU A 187 -8.45 3.75 -20.29
N ARG A 188 -7.73 4.84 -20.01
CA ARG A 188 -7.21 5.78 -21.02
C ARG A 188 -5.72 5.62 -21.25
N ALA A 189 -5.04 4.83 -20.43
CA ALA A 189 -3.63 4.58 -20.53
C ALA A 189 -3.31 3.84 -21.83
N ILE A 190 -2.20 4.22 -22.45
CA ILE A 190 -1.67 3.46 -23.59
C ILE A 190 -0.94 2.24 -23.09
N ASP A 191 -1.03 1.14 -23.84
CA ASP A 191 -0.10 0.03 -23.67
C ASP A 191 1.27 0.49 -24.17
N PRO A 192 2.32 0.48 -23.32
CA PRO A 192 3.67 0.82 -23.76
C PRO A 192 4.10 0.03 -25.00
N LYS A 193 3.61 -1.20 -25.19
CA LYS A 193 3.93 -2.05 -26.35
C LYS A 193 3.39 -1.51 -27.67
N THR A 194 2.26 -0.82 -27.66
CA THR A 194 1.59 -0.30 -28.88
C THR A 194 2.07 1.08 -29.30
N VAL A 195 2.88 1.75 -28.49
CA VAL A 195 3.39 3.09 -28.80
C VAL A 195 4.40 3.05 -29.95
N VAL A 196 4.20 3.93 -30.94
CA VAL A 196 5.11 4.14 -32.07
C VAL A 196 6.41 4.76 -31.55
N PRO A 197 7.57 4.07 -31.69
CA PRO A 197 8.85 4.58 -31.23
C PRO A 197 9.20 5.93 -31.85
N GLY A 198 9.75 6.84 -31.05
CA GLY A 198 10.29 8.12 -31.55
C GLY A 198 9.24 9.20 -31.84
N LYS A 199 7.94 8.91 -31.75
CA LYS A 199 6.90 9.93 -31.91
C LYS A 199 6.83 10.82 -30.66
N GLN A 200 6.98 12.12 -30.87
CA GLN A 200 6.73 13.13 -29.86
C GLN A 200 5.22 13.42 -29.75
N ASP A 201 4.67 13.38 -28.54
CA ASP A 201 3.27 13.72 -28.26
C ASP A 201 3.13 14.31 -26.84
N ASP A 202 1.95 14.85 -26.54
CA ASP A 202 1.64 15.41 -25.22
C ASP A 202 0.99 14.32 -24.34
N TYR A 203 1.57 14.08 -23.16
CA TYR A 203 1.12 13.04 -22.23
C TYR A 203 0.87 13.59 -20.83
N VAL A 204 -0.02 12.92 -20.12
CA VAL A 204 -0.22 13.01 -18.67
C VAL A 204 0.25 11.68 -18.07
N MET A 205 1.19 11.77 -17.16
CA MET A 205 1.65 10.64 -16.35
C MET A 205 1.01 10.76 -14.97
N ALA A 206 0.36 9.69 -14.53
CA ALA A 206 -0.23 9.59 -13.21
C ALA A 206 0.40 8.43 -12.45
N VAL A 207 1.02 8.74 -11.32
CA VAL A 207 1.59 7.73 -10.43
C VAL A 207 0.74 7.62 -9.18
N PHE A 208 0.11 6.46 -9.01
CA PHE A 208 -0.73 6.12 -7.88
C PHE A 208 0.14 5.46 -6.80
N PHE A 209 0.12 6.01 -5.58
CA PHE A 209 0.72 5.37 -4.42
C PHE A 209 -0.29 4.40 -3.81
N LEU A 210 0.03 3.11 -3.81
CA LEU A 210 -0.89 2.06 -3.40
C LEU A 210 -0.88 1.81 -1.90
N ASN A 211 0.05 2.36 -1.13
CA ASN A 211 0.02 2.28 0.33
C ASN A 211 -0.51 3.60 0.90
N GLN A 212 -1.34 3.52 1.95
CA GLN A 212 -1.81 4.71 2.64
C GLN A 212 -0.62 5.47 3.23
N MET A 213 -0.53 6.76 2.95
CA MET A 213 0.57 7.61 3.35
C MET A 213 0.23 8.33 4.66
N SER A 214 1.24 8.60 5.47
CA SER A 214 1.01 9.37 6.69
C SER A 214 0.67 10.83 6.37
N PRO A 215 -0.07 11.53 7.26
CA PRO A 215 -0.45 12.93 7.03
C PRO A 215 0.75 13.84 6.76
N SER A 216 1.87 13.62 7.47
CA SER A 216 3.06 14.46 7.32
C SER A 216 4.02 14.01 6.21
N ALA A 217 3.75 12.90 5.52
CA ALA A 217 4.63 12.42 4.47
C ALA A 217 4.60 13.35 3.25
N LYS A 218 5.60 13.26 2.37
CA LYS A 218 5.61 13.99 1.10
C LYS A 218 5.78 13.05 -0.08
N ALA A 219 5.10 13.35 -1.18
CA ALA A 219 5.25 12.70 -2.46
C ALA A 219 5.57 13.75 -3.52
N SER A 220 6.49 13.45 -4.42
CA SER A 220 6.74 14.26 -5.62
C SER A 220 7.06 13.36 -6.81
N LEU A 221 6.82 13.89 -8.00
CA LEU A 221 7.29 13.29 -9.23
C LEU A 221 8.46 14.09 -9.78
N VAL A 222 9.49 13.42 -10.25
CA VAL A 222 10.64 14.05 -10.89
C VAL A 222 10.98 13.34 -12.19
N ILE A 223 11.40 14.11 -13.19
CA ILE A 223 11.97 13.59 -14.44
C ILE A 223 13.49 13.68 -14.35
N SER A 224 14.20 12.61 -14.69
CA SER A 224 15.66 12.59 -14.70
C SER A 224 16.21 11.74 -15.84
N SER A 225 17.43 12.05 -16.27
CA SER A 225 18.23 11.18 -17.15
C SER A 225 18.88 10.01 -16.40
N SER A 226 18.84 10.03 -15.06
CA SER A 226 19.36 8.95 -14.22
C SER A 226 18.22 8.26 -13.45
N PRO A 227 18.22 6.92 -13.38
CA PRO A 227 17.28 6.18 -12.54
C PRO A 227 17.59 6.36 -11.05
N ASP A 228 18.83 6.73 -10.70
CA ASP A 228 19.30 6.80 -9.32
C ASP A 228 19.04 8.16 -8.67
N GLY A 229 19.06 8.16 -7.34
CA GLY A 229 18.87 9.36 -6.51
C GLY A 229 17.46 9.96 -6.57
N ASP A 230 17.26 11.05 -5.86
CA ASP A 230 15.98 11.76 -5.71
C ASP A 230 15.88 13.06 -6.54
N GLN A 231 16.98 13.46 -7.18
CA GLN A 231 17.06 14.70 -7.97
C GLN A 231 16.46 14.53 -9.37
N GLY A 232 15.89 15.63 -9.90
CA GLY A 232 15.33 15.73 -11.24
C GLY A 232 14.47 16.98 -11.42
N TYR A 233 13.93 17.17 -12.62
CA TYR A 233 12.99 18.24 -12.93
C TYR A 233 11.61 17.95 -12.32
N ALA A 234 11.07 18.89 -11.54
CA ALA A 234 9.87 18.69 -10.73
C ALA A 234 8.82 19.82 -10.84
N ASP A 235 9.09 20.90 -11.57
CA ASP A 235 8.28 22.14 -11.52
C ASP A 235 6.81 21.93 -11.92
N ASP A 236 6.56 20.97 -12.81
CA ASP A 236 5.22 20.59 -13.28
C ASP A 236 4.59 19.43 -12.50
N SER A 237 5.25 18.93 -11.45
CA SER A 237 4.67 17.93 -10.57
C SER A 237 3.51 18.54 -9.79
N ARG A 238 2.37 17.85 -9.78
CA ARG A 238 1.22 18.13 -8.94
C ARG A 238 0.84 16.87 -8.18
N TYR A 239 0.06 17.02 -7.11
CA TYR A 239 -0.49 15.88 -6.38
C TYR A 239 -1.96 16.08 -6.06
N VAL A 240 -2.66 14.96 -5.96
CA VAL A 240 -4.04 14.87 -5.46
C VAL A 240 -4.02 13.95 -4.25
N ASP A 241 -4.64 14.37 -3.16
CA ASP A 241 -4.71 13.61 -1.91
C ASP A 241 -6.16 13.21 -1.62
N TYR A 242 -6.42 11.90 -1.57
CA TYR A 242 -7.68 11.31 -1.16
C TYR A 242 -7.50 10.70 0.23
N ASN A 243 -7.37 11.53 1.27
CA ASN A 243 -7.26 11.09 2.67
C ASN A 243 -6.09 10.11 2.94
N GLY A 244 -4.90 10.46 2.45
CA GLY A 244 -3.68 9.67 2.56
C GLY A 244 -3.42 8.76 1.36
N TRP A 245 -4.38 8.60 0.45
CA TRP A 245 -4.16 7.96 -0.86
C TRP A 245 -3.77 9.00 -1.88
N ARG A 246 -2.48 9.06 -2.24
CA ARG A 246 -1.96 10.13 -3.09
C ARG A 246 -1.73 9.68 -4.51
N VAL A 247 -1.93 10.62 -5.43
CA VAL A 247 -1.66 10.47 -6.85
C VAL A 247 -0.74 11.62 -7.27
N GLY A 248 0.45 11.29 -7.76
CA GLY A 248 1.32 12.25 -8.42
C GLY A 248 0.89 12.41 -9.87
N LEU A 249 0.88 13.66 -10.36
CA LEU A 249 0.54 13.99 -11.73
C LEU A 249 1.67 14.83 -12.35
N MET A 250 1.97 14.55 -13.60
CA MET A 250 2.91 15.33 -14.38
C MET A 250 2.48 15.30 -15.84
N ALA A 251 2.41 16.47 -16.47
CA ALA A 251 2.12 16.60 -17.89
C ALA A 251 3.40 17.03 -18.62
N GLY A 252 3.57 16.58 -19.85
CA GLY A 252 4.72 16.98 -20.63
C GLY A 252 4.68 16.45 -22.05
N ARG A 253 5.44 17.12 -22.92
CA ARG A 253 5.68 16.67 -24.28
C ARG A 253 6.86 15.71 -24.28
N LEU A 254 6.61 14.45 -24.61
CA LEU A 254 7.59 13.37 -24.45
C LEU A 254 7.72 12.56 -25.73
N VAL A 255 8.92 12.01 -25.92
CA VAL A 255 9.18 10.97 -26.92
C VAL A 255 9.25 9.65 -26.17
N LEU A 256 8.17 8.87 -26.24
CA LEU A 256 8.16 7.52 -25.67
C LEU A 256 8.94 6.57 -26.56
N LYS A 257 9.57 5.56 -25.95
CA LYS A 257 10.31 4.52 -26.69
C LYS A 257 11.37 5.10 -27.63
N ASN A 258 12.09 6.13 -27.19
CA ASN A 258 13.16 6.68 -28.01
C ASN A 258 14.23 5.58 -28.27
N PRO A 259 14.57 5.29 -29.54
CA PRO A 259 15.55 4.25 -29.87
C PRO A 259 16.99 4.63 -29.53
N SER A 260 17.26 5.90 -29.20
CA SER A 260 18.60 6.34 -28.81
C SER A 260 18.91 5.96 -27.34
N PRO A 261 19.96 5.17 -27.06
CA PRO A 261 20.31 4.76 -25.69
C PRO A 261 20.68 5.95 -24.79
N ASP A 262 21.21 7.02 -25.37
CA ASP A 262 21.63 8.26 -24.65
C ASP A 262 20.46 9.16 -24.25
N SER A 263 19.22 8.77 -24.59
CA SER A 263 18.00 9.55 -24.34
C SER A 263 17.10 8.94 -23.27
N SER A 264 17.67 8.12 -22.39
CA SER A 264 16.93 7.45 -21.32
C SER A 264 16.36 8.48 -20.34
N ILE A 265 15.06 8.70 -20.41
CA ILE A 265 14.32 9.55 -19.47
C ILE A 265 13.55 8.64 -18.51
N TYR A 266 13.65 8.97 -17.22
CA TYR A 266 12.97 8.28 -16.14
C TYR A 266 11.99 9.22 -15.46
N LEU A 267 10.75 8.74 -15.27
CA LEU A 267 9.84 9.31 -14.30
C LEU A 267 10.08 8.61 -12.97
N LYS A 268 10.41 9.37 -11.92
CA LYS A 268 10.62 8.85 -10.57
C LYS A 268 9.53 9.36 -9.65
N ALA A 269 8.97 8.45 -8.87
CA ALA A 269 8.11 8.76 -7.75
C ALA A 269 8.98 8.84 -6.50
N ILE A 270 9.12 10.04 -5.94
CA ILE A 270 9.93 10.31 -4.76
C ILE A 270 9.02 10.37 -3.55
N TYR A 271 9.41 9.67 -2.49
CA TYR A 271 8.69 9.61 -1.24
C TYR A 271 9.60 10.02 -0.09
N THR A 272 9.11 10.95 0.73
CA THR A 272 9.67 11.25 2.04
C THR A 272 8.70 10.75 3.10
N PRO A 273 9.06 9.70 3.86
CA PRO A 273 8.24 9.20 4.96
C PRO A 273 7.92 10.31 5.96
N GLY A 274 6.69 10.36 6.44
CA GLY A 274 6.31 11.29 7.49
C GLY A 274 6.76 10.79 8.87
N LYS A 275 6.66 11.67 9.87
CA LYS A 275 7.09 11.40 11.26
C LYS A 275 6.33 10.23 11.89
N GLU A 276 5.11 9.97 11.43
CA GLU A 276 4.27 8.87 11.93
C GLU A 276 4.77 7.49 11.47
N ALA A 277 5.57 7.44 10.40
CA ALA A 277 6.16 6.20 9.90
C ALA A 277 7.49 5.83 10.62
N GLY A 278 7.85 6.56 11.69
CA GLY A 278 9.03 6.32 12.52
C GLY A 278 10.12 7.37 12.33
N PHE A 279 11.35 7.02 12.72
CA PHE A 279 12.51 7.93 12.69
C PHE A 279 12.72 8.54 11.31
N PHE A 280 13.05 9.83 11.29
CA PHE A 280 13.26 10.66 10.09
C PHE A 280 14.03 9.91 9.00
N LYS A 281 13.34 9.63 7.89
CA LYS A 281 13.95 9.01 6.70
C LYS A 281 14.09 10.06 5.60
N ALA A 282 15.22 10.02 4.90
CA ALA A 282 15.46 10.86 3.74
C ALA A 282 14.47 10.56 2.60
N ALA A 283 14.29 11.53 1.72
CA ALA A 283 13.58 11.31 0.46
C ALA A 283 14.27 10.20 -0.35
N LYS A 284 13.48 9.38 -1.04
CA LYS A 284 14.00 8.30 -1.88
C LYS A 284 13.02 7.95 -3.02
N PRO A 285 13.53 7.42 -4.13
CA PRO A 285 12.67 6.85 -5.16
C PRO A 285 11.96 5.59 -4.64
N VAL A 286 10.66 5.50 -4.90
CA VAL A 286 9.79 4.34 -4.59
C VAL A 286 9.08 3.79 -5.83
N GLY A 287 9.23 4.49 -6.96
CA GLY A 287 8.86 4.03 -8.29
C GLY A 287 9.78 4.66 -9.31
N ILE A 288 10.31 3.87 -10.25
CA ILE A 288 11.17 4.33 -11.33
C ILE A 288 10.62 3.75 -12.62
N TYR A 289 10.17 4.62 -13.52
CA TYR A 289 9.51 4.26 -14.76
C TYR A 289 10.36 4.73 -15.93
N SER A 290 10.95 3.79 -16.68
CA SER A 290 11.65 4.09 -17.93
C SER A 290 10.64 4.53 -18.97
N LEU A 291 10.81 5.73 -19.51
CA LEU A 291 10.04 6.21 -20.66
C LEU A 291 10.75 5.86 -21.99
N ALA A 292 11.97 5.34 -21.90
CA ALA A 292 12.75 4.82 -23.03
C ALA A 292 12.57 3.31 -23.23
N LEU A 293 12.88 2.83 -24.44
CA LEU A 293 12.81 1.43 -24.82
C LEU A 293 13.99 0.69 -24.17
N LYS A 294 13.73 -0.16 -23.17
CA LYS A 294 14.69 -1.21 -22.82
C LYS A 294 14.57 -2.29 -23.90
N GLN A 295 15.64 -2.49 -24.68
CA GLN A 295 15.77 -3.64 -25.57
C GLN A 295 15.73 -4.95 -24.77
#